data_AF-W1W9D9-F1
#
_entry.id   AF-W1W9D9-F1
#
_cell.length_a   1.000
_cell.length_b   1.000
_cell.length_c   1.000
_cell.angle_alpha   90.00
_cell.angle_beta   90.00
_cell.angle_gamma   90.00
#
_symmetry.space_group_name_H-M   'P 1'
#
loop_
_entity.id
_entity.type
_entity.pdbx_description
1 polymer ?
#
loop_
_entity_poly.entity_id
_entity_poly.type
_entity_poly.pdbx_seq_one_letter_code
_entity_poly.pdbx_strand_id
1 'polypeptide(L)'
;ICPGTTFCKRAKQDSVHLGMQIERKYLSQEMPSKMKIGVSGCLNSCTESRMKDVGIIGTVEGWNVYAGGSGGAHPRIGDLIAEVTTEKEALALVDRIIAYYKENAQIERMGEFIDRIGLEAFKAAVLGDLEGAPAESKSDEPAVFLPGHGNDPEPEAPRLEAGAPITPDTIIRDIVDTYPNVVPVLQSIGMGCLGCPSSTAEPLWQAAEIHGVNVYDLVQKLETARKGA
;
A
#
# COMPACT_ATOMS: atom_id res chain seq x y z
N ILE A 1 6.10 -4.87 -2.96
CA ILE A 1 6.35 -3.66 -3.78
C ILE A 1 7.81 -3.25 -3.68
N CYS A 2 8.38 -2.56 -4.67
CA CYS A 2 9.71 -1.96 -4.54
C CYS A 2 9.60 -0.53 -3.99
N PRO A 3 10.70 0.12 -3.56
CA PRO A 3 10.64 1.46 -2.97
C PRO A 3 10.14 2.59 -3.89
N GLY A 4 9.95 2.32 -5.19
CA GLY A 4 9.34 3.25 -6.14
C GLY A 4 10.10 4.56 -6.32
N THR A 5 9.48 5.53 -6.99
CA THR A 5 9.98 6.91 -7.10
C THR A 5 9.97 7.62 -5.75
N THR A 6 9.22 7.12 -4.78
CA THR A 6 9.18 7.61 -3.39
C THR A 6 10.56 7.59 -2.73
N PHE A 7 11.34 6.51 -2.90
CA PHE A 7 12.62 6.35 -2.21
C PHE A 7 13.80 5.94 -3.11
N CYS A 8 13.56 5.55 -4.37
CA CYS A 8 14.60 5.05 -5.26
C CYS A 8 14.79 5.94 -6.50
N LYS A 9 16.00 6.51 -6.65
CA LYS A 9 16.38 7.35 -7.81
C LYS A 9 16.37 6.63 -9.16
N ARG A 10 16.33 5.30 -9.18
CA ARG A 10 16.30 4.48 -10.41
C ARG A 10 14.89 4.20 -10.90
N ALA A 11 13.89 4.38 -10.03
CA ALA A 11 12.50 4.13 -10.39
C ALA A 11 12.05 5.07 -11.50
N LYS A 12 11.24 4.54 -12.41
CA LYS A 12 10.59 5.28 -13.50
C LYS A 12 9.14 5.59 -13.17
N GLN A 13 8.51 4.73 -12.38
CA GLN A 13 7.12 4.85 -11.96
C GLN A 13 6.96 4.66 -10.45
N ASP A 14 5.86 5.18 -9.90
CA ASP A 14 5.51 5.05 -8.49
C ASP A 14 4.91 3.67 -8.19
N SER A 15 5.76 2.71 -7.87
CA SER A 15 5.30 1.37 -7.48
C SER A 15 4.67 1.30 -6.09
N VAL A 16 4.89 2.30 -5.24
CA VAL A 16 4.31 2.31 -3.89
C VAL A 16 2.83 2.65 -4.02
N HIS A 17 2.50 3.72 -4.75
CA HIS A 17 1.12 4.14 -4.98
C HIS A 17 0.27 3.05 -5.64
N LEU A 18 0.71 2.54 -6.81
CA LEU A 18 0.01 1.46 -7.52
C LEU A 18 -0.10 0.19 -6.66
N GLY A 19 0.96 -0.15 -5.93
CA GLY A 19 0.96 -1.31 -5.05
C GLY A 19 -0.09 -1.23 -3.93
N MET A 20 -0.24 -0.07 -3.31
CA MET A 20 -1.27 0.17 -2.29
C MET A 20 -2.69 0.12 -2.86
N GLN A 21 -2.91 0.62 -4.08
CA GLN A 21 -4.21 0.52 -4.76
C GLN A 21 -4.59 -0.96 -5.00
N ILE A 22 -3.65 -1.76 -5.50
CA ILE A 22 -3.84 -3.20 -5.74
C ILE A 22 -4.11 -3.93 -4.43
N GLU A 23 -3.33 -3.64 -3.38
CA GLU A 23 -3.52 -4.25 -2.07
C GLU A 23 -4.92 -3.97 -1.53
N ARG A 24 -5.36 -2.71 -1.49
CA ARG A 24 -6.71 -2.35 -1.03
C ARG A 24 -7.81 -3.09 -1.80
N LYS A 25 -7.62 -3.33 -3.09
CA LYS A 25 -8.63 -3.96 -3.94
C LYS A 25 -8.74 -5.47 -3.74
N TYR A 26 -7.62 -6.18 -3.64
CA TYR A 26 -7.61 -7.65 -3.67
C TYR A 26 -7.23 -8.31 -2.35
N LEU A 27 -6.88 -7.53 -1.32
CA LEU A 27 -6.64 -8.08 0.01
C LEU A 27 -7.86 -8.89 0.47
N SER A 28 -7.60 -10.08 1.00
CA SER A 28 -8.61 -11.00 1.53
C SER A 28 -9.67 -11.48 0.53
N GLN A 29 -9.43 -11.36 -0.78
CA GLN A 29 -10.31 -11.97 -1.78
C GLN A 29 -10.05 -13.47 -1.95
N GLU A 30 -11.12 -14.25 -2.14
CA GLU A 30 -11.02 -15.64 -2.56
C GLU A 30 -10.51 -15.75 -4.00
N MET A 31 -9.55 -16.65 -4.20
CA MET A 31 -8.90 -16.93 -5.48
C MET A 31 -8.87 -18.45 -5.71
N PRO A 32 -8.92 -18.93 -6.97
CA PRO A 32 -8.87 -20.35 -7.30
C PRO A 32 -7.65 -21.08 -6.72
N SER A 33 -6.51 -20.39 -6.61
CA SER A 33 -5.30 -20.84 -5.94
C SER A 33 -4.55 -19.66 -5.32
N LYS A 34 -3.45 -19.93 -4.59
CA LYS A 34 -2.62 -18.87 -4.02
C LYS A 34 -2.09 -17.96 -5.13
N MET A 35 -2.27 -16.66 -4.97
CA MET A 35 -1.87 -15.63 -5.92
C MET A 35 -0.85 -14.69 -5.29
N LYS A 36 0.18 -14.32 -6.05
CA LYS A 36 1.18 -13.33 -5.67
C LYS A 36 1.17 -12.21 -6.71
N ILE A 37 1.20 -10.96 -6.24
CA ILE A 37 1.30 -9.79 -7.10
C ILE A 37 2.58 -9.02 -6.76
N GLY A 38 3.33 -8.60 -7.78
CA GLY A 38 4.58 -7.85 -7.60
C GLY A 38 4.61 -6.58 -8.43
N VAL A 39 4.81 -5.43 -7.77
CA VAL A 39 4.96 -4.12 -8.43
C VAL A 39 6.37 -3.59 -8.26
N SER A 40 7.05 -3.34 -9.38
CA SER A 40 8.39 -2.75 -9.45
C SER A 40 8.35 -1.48 -10.27
N GLY A 41 8.97 -0.40 -9.78
CA GLY A 41 8.96 0.90 -10.47
C GLY A 41 9.95 1.03 -11.63
N CYS A 42 10.80 0.02 -11.89
CA CYS A 42 11.74 0.01 -13.02
C CYS A 42 12.12 -1.42 -13.43
N LEU A 43 12.78 -1.55 -14.59
CA LEU A 43 13.23 -2.82 -15.19
C LEU A 43 14.17 -3.68 -14.31
N ASN A 44 14.78 -3.11 -13.27
CA ASN A 44 15.53 -3.91 -12.28
C ASN A 44 14.68 -4.99 -11.61
N SER A 45 13.35 -4.80 -11.56
CA SER A 45 12.41 -5.77 -11.01
C SER A 45 12.80 -6.28 -9.62
N CYS A 46 13.12 -5.39 -8.67
CA CYS A 46 13.57 -5.77 -7.32
C CYS A 46 12.54 -6.60 -6.54
N THR A 47 11.27 -6.61 -6.95
CA THR A 47 10.22 -7.48 -6.38
C THR A 47 10.07 -8.81 -7.10
N GLU A 48 10.97 -9.13 -8.03
CA GLU A 48 10.89 -10.32 -8.89
C GLU A 48 9.53 -10.37 -9.60
N SER A 49 9.06 -9.25 -10.16
CA SER A 49 7.69 -9.12 -10.66
C SER A 49 7.35 -10.19 -11.71
N ARG A 50 8.32 -10.62 -12.52
CA ARG A 50 8.13 -11.69 -13.52
C ARG A 50 7.97 -13.09 -12.92
N MET A 51 8.32 -13.30 -11.65
CA MET A 51 8.13 -14.57 -10.94
C MET A 51 6.85 -14.59 -10.08
N LYS A 52 6.05 -13.53 -10.13
CA LYS A 52 4.75 -13.45 -9.45
C LYS A 52 3.63 -13.82 -10.43
N ASP A 53 2.49 -14.27 -9.90
CA ASP A 53 1.34 -14.64 -10.72
C ASP A 53 0.91 -13.44 -11.58
N VAL A 54 0.88 -12.23 -11.00
CA VAL A 54 0.75 -10.97 -11.73
C VAL A 54 1.93 -10.06 -11.41
N GLY A 55 2.62 -9.59 -12.45
CA GLY A 55 3.80 -8.76 -12.33
C GLY A 55 3.62 -7.42 -13.04
N ILE A 56 3.88 -6.32 -12.36
CA ILE A 56 3.88 -4.99 -12.97
C ILE A 56 5.29 -4.39 -12.86
N ILE A 57 5.81 -3.89 -13.97
CA ILE A 57 7.14 -3.29 -14.08
C ILE A 57 7.05 -1.93 -14.76
N GLY A 58 7.46 -0.88 -14.07
CA GLY A 58 7.53 0.47 -14.62
C GLY A 58 8.60 0.62 -15.69
N THR A 59 8.27 1.33 -16.76
CA THR A 59 9.16 1.76 -17.83
C THR A 59 9.12 3.29 -17.93
N VAL A 60 9.91 3.86 -18.84
CA VAL A 60 9.86 5.31 -19.11
C VAL A 60 8.53 5.69 -19.77
N GLU A 61 7.95 4.78 -20.56
CA GLU A 61 6.74 5.01 -21.35
C GLU A 61 5.45 4.63 -20.60
N GLY A 62 5.56 3.91 -19.49
CA GLY A 62 4.42 3.52 -18.65
C GLY A 62 4.71 2.26 -17.85
N TRP A 63 3.94 1.20 -18.08
CA TRP A 63 3.99 -0.05 -17.32
C TRP A 63 3.91 -1.28 -18.22
N ASN A 64 4.74 -2.28 -17.92
CA ASN A 64 4.67 -3.60 -18.53
C ASN A 64 3.98 -4.55 -17.55
N VAL A 65 2.89 -5.16 -17.98
CA VAL A 65 2.10 -6.10 -17.18
C VAL A 65 2.35 -7.53 -17.64
N TYR A 66 2.68 -8.38 -16.69
CA TYR A 66 3.02 -9.79 -16.86
C TYR A 66 2.04 -10.68 -16.11
N ALA A 67 1.79 -11.89 -16.61
CA ALA A 67 0.97 -12.89 -15.93
C ALA A 67 1.56 -14.30 -16.00
N GLY A 68 1.22 -15.15 -15.04
CA GLY A 68 1.58 -16.57 -15.01
C GLY A 68 2.94 -16.89 -14.41
N GLY A 69 3.59 -15.96 -13.73
CA GLY A 69 4.88 -16.22 -13.07
C GLY A 69 4.76 -17.07 -11.81
N SER A 70 5.78 -17.88 -11.51
CA SER A 70 5.84 -18.65 -10.27
C SER A 70 7.29 -18.87 -9.81
N GLY A 71 7.55 -18.67 -8.52
CA GLY A 71 8.83 -19.00 -7.85
C GLY A 71 8.75 -20.24 -6.96
N GLY A 72 7.88 -21.20 -7.29
CA GLY A 72 7.63 -22.40 -6.49
C GLY A 72 8.44 -23.62 -6.94
N ALA A 73 7.94 -24.82 -6.62
CA ALA A 73 8.55 -26.10 -7.03
C ALA A 73 8.66 -26.26 -8.55
N HIS A 74 7.71 -25.69 -9.31
CA HIS A 74 7.75 -25.58 -10.76
C HIS A 74 7.90 -24.10 -11.13
N PRO A 75 9.14 -23.58 -11.20
CA PRO A 75 9.36 -22.17 -11.50
C PRO A 75 8.96 -21.84 -12.94
N ARG A 76 8.24 -20.73 -13.11
CA ARG A 76 7.75 -20.24 -14.39
C ARG A 76 7.99 -18.74 -14.49
N ILE A 77 8.52 -18.28 -15.62
CA ILE A 77 8.63 -16.85 -15.92
C ILE A 77 7.27 -16.40 -16.45
N GLY A 78 6.76 -15.28 -15.94
CA GLY A 78 5.52 -14.68 -16.40
C GLY A 78 5.65 -14.13 -17.82
N ASP A 79 4.58 -14.26 -18.59
CA ASP A 79 4.49 -13.80 -19.96
C ASP A 79 4.10 -12.32 -20.00
N LEU A 80 4.69 -11.56 -20.92
CA LEU A 80 4.29 -10.17 -21.15
C LEU A 80 2.89 -10.17 -21.77
N ILE A 81 1.93 -9.57 -21.07
CA ILE A 81 0.53 -9.46 -21.50
C ILE A 81 0.34 -8.20 -22.34
N ALA A 82 0.70 -7.04 -21.79
CA ALA A 82 0.67 -5.77 -22.51
C ALA A 82 1.61 -4.74 -21.90
N GLU A 83 1.91 -3.73 -22.72
CA GLU A 83 2.55 -2.49 -22.32
C GLU A 83 1.47 -1.40 -22.35
N VAL A 84 1.32 -0.70 -21.23
CA VAL A 84 0.30 0.34 -21.04
C VAL A 84 0.99 1.64 -20.65
N THR A 85 0.35 2.77 -20.94
CA THR A 85 0.97 4.08 -20.76
C THR A 85 0.68 4.68 -19.39
N THR A 86 -0.49 4.37 -18.83
CA THR A 86 -0.92 4.96 -17.57
C THR A 86 -1.05 3.95 -16.44
N GLU A 87 -0.94 4.43 -15.20
CA GLU A 87 -1.21 3.62 -14.01
C GLU A 87 -2.65 3.09 -13.98
N LYS A 88 -3.62 3.90 -14.43
CA LYS A 88 -5.03 3.51 -14.51
C LYS A 88 -5.25 2.34 -15.46
N GLU A 89 -4.61 2.38 -16.64
CA GLU A 89 -4.62 1.26 -17.58
C GLU A 89 -3.99 0.01 -16.98
N ALA A 90 -2.89 0.15 -16.25
CA ALA A 90 -2.23 -0.98 -15.58
C ALA A 90 -3.16 -1.62 -14.54
N LEU A 91 -3.82 -0.82 -13.71
CA LEU A 91 -4.78 -1.31 -12.71
C LEU A 91 -5.98 -1.99 -13.37
N ALA A 92 -6.55 -1.38 -14.42
CA ALA A 92 -7.66 -1.95 -15.17
C ALA A 92 -7.30 -3.27 -15.87
N LEU A 93 -6.06 -3.40 -16.35
CA LEU A 93 -5.58 -4.64 -16.92
C LEU A 93 -5.41 -5.74 -15.86
N VAL A 94 -4.90 -5.39 -14.67
CA VAL A 94 -4.82 -6.32 -13.52
C VAL A 94 -6.20 -6.79 -13.10
N ASP A 95 -7.20 -5.90 -13.09
CA ASP A 95 -8.60 -6.25 -12.83
C ASP A 95 -9.12 -7.31 -13.78
N ARG A 96 -8.89 -7.13 -15.08
CA ARG A 96 -9.33 -8.08 -16.11
C ARG A 96 -8.64 -9.42 -15.98
N ILE A 97 -7.33 -9.41 -15.72
CA ILE A 97 -6.55 -10.65 -15.47
C ILE A 97 -7.14 -11.43 -14.30
N ILE A 98 -7.40 -10.75 -13.18
CA ILE A 98 -7.89 -11.39 -11.97
C ILE A 98 -9.33 -11.88 -12.14
N ALA A 99 -10.22 -11.06 -12.72
CA ALA A 99 -11.59 -11.45 -13.00
C ALA A 99 -11.65 -12.68 -13.91
N TYR A 100 -10.91 -12.65 -15.03
CA TYR A 100 -10.87 -13.76 -15.97
C TYR A 100 -10.31 -15.04 -15.31
N TYR A 101 -9.26 -14.92 -14.49
CA TYR A 101 -8.71 -16.04 -13.74
C TYR A 101 -9.73 -16.61 -12.73
N LYS A 102 -10.43 -15.77 -11.97
CA LYS A 102 -11.46 -16.21 -11.01
C LYS A 102 -12.62 -16.94 -11.68
N GLU A 103 -13.02 -16.50 -12.86
CA GLU A 103 -14.17 -17.07 -13.59
C GLU A 103 -13.84 -18.38 -14.30
N ASN A 104 -12.61 -18.55 -14.79
CA ASN A 104 -12.28 -19.60 -15.75
C ASN A 104 -11.24 -20.63 -15.26
N ALA A 105 -10.51 -20.33 -14.18
CA ALA A 105 -9.55 -21.26 -13.62
C ALA A 105 -10.22 -22.28 -12.69
N GLN A 106 -9.66 -23.48 -12.68
CA GLN A 106 -9.96 -24.49 -11.68
C GLN A 106 -9.05 -24.27 -10.46
N ILE A 107 -8.94 -25.25 -9.56
CA ILE A 107 -7.96 -25.23 -8.44
C ILE A 107 -6.55 -25.46 -9.01
N GLU A 108 -6.00 -24.44 -9.68
CA GLU A 108 -4.73 -24.46 -10.40
C GLU A 108 -4.06 -23.07 -10.31
N ARG A 109 -2.73 -22.99 -10.45
CA ARG A 109 -2.01 -21.71 -10.42
C ARG A 109 -2.24 -20.94 -11.72
N MET A 110 -2.07 -19.61 -11.70
CA MET A 110 -2.27 -18.78 -12.89
C MET A 110 -1.38 -19.20 -14.08
N GLY A 111 -0.15 -19.62 -13.81
CA GLY A 111 0.74 -20.16 -14.85
C GLY A 111 0.20 -21.44 -15.49
N GLU A 112 -0.26 -22.39 -14.66
CA GLU A 112 -0.85 -23.66 -15.12
C GLU A 112 -2.14 -23.42 -15.90
N PHE A 113 -2.96 -22.47 -15.44
CA PHE A 113 -4.15 -22.02 -16.14
C PHE A 113 -3.82 -21.48 -17.54
N ILE A 114 -2.84 -20.58 -17.65
CA ILE A 114 -2.40 -20.03 -18.94
C ILE A 114 -1.84 -21.12 -19.84
N ASP A 115 -1.05 -22.05 -19.29
CA ASP A 115 -0.49 -23.17 -20.07
C ASP A 115 -1.61 -24.11 -20.58
N ARG A 116 -2.70 -24.28 -19.83
CA ARG A 116 -3.87 -25.08 -20.21
C ARG A 116 -4.70 -24.46 -21.33
N ILE A 117 -4.98 -23.16 -21.27
CA ILE A 117 -5.83 -22.48 -22.27
C ILE A 117 -5.04 -21.90 -23.45
N GLY A 118 -3.73 -21.72 -23.27
CA GLY A 118 -2.83 -21.08 -24.22
C GLY A 118 -2.74 -19.56 -24.01
N LEU A 119 -1.51 -19.02 -24.14
CA LEU A 119 -1.22 -17.60 -23.95
C LEU A 119 -2.02 -16.68 -24.88
N GLU A 120 -2.19 -17.07 -26.14
CA GLU A 120 -2.93 -16.26 -27.12
C GLU A 120 -4.41 -16.13 -26.77
N ALA A 121 -5.04 -17.22 -26.30
CA ALA A 121 -6.42 -17.20 -25.84
C ALA A 121 -6.57 -16.33 -24.59
N PHE A 122 -5.63 -16.44 -23.64
CA PHE A 122 -5.59 -15.60 -22.45
C PHE A 122 -5.45 -14.11 -22.80
N LYS A 123 -4.51 -13.76 -23.68
CA LYS A 123 -4.31 -12.39 -24.15
C LYS A 123 -5.56 -11.84 -24.84
N ALA A 124 -6.18 -12.62 -25.72
CA ALA A 124 -7.41 -12.20 -26.40
C ALA A 124 -8.55 -11.91 -25.42
N ALA A 125 -8.71 -12.74 -24.38
CA ALA A 125 -9.76 -12.56 -23.37
C ALA A 125 -9.55 -11.32 -22.50
N VAL A 126 -8.29 -11.01 -22.16
CA VAL A 126 -7.96 -9.92 -21.23
C VAL A 126 -7.80 -8.57 -21.95
N LEU A 127 -7.33 -8.57 -23.20
CA LEU A 127 -7.04 -7.36 -23.97
C LEU A 127 -8.19 -6.88 -24.85
N GLY A 128 -9.20 -7.72 -25.11
CA GLY A 128 -10.25 -7.49 -26.11
C GLY A 128 -10.99 -6.14 -26.02
N ASP A 129 -11.02 -5.50 -24.85
CA ASP A 129 -11.73 -4.23 -24.61
C ASP A 129 -10.81 -3.08 -24.16
N LEU A 130 -9.53 -3.04 -24.52
CA LEU A 130 -8.64 -1.93 -24.08
C LEU A 130 -9.09 -0.53 -24.52
N GLU A 131 -10.05 -0.40 -25.45
CA GLU A 131 -10.70 0.88 -25.80
C GLU A 131 -11.87 1.28 -24.88
N GLY A 132 -12.30 0.39 -23.97
CA GLY A 132 -13.46 0.59 -23.10
C GLY A 132 -13.14 0.30 -21.64
N ALA A 133 -12.25 1.09 -21.02
CA ALA A 133 -12.16 1.08 -19.56
C ALA A 133 -13.50 1.60 -19.00
N PRO A 134 -14.23 0.84 -18.16
CA PRO A 134 -15.39 1.39 -17.47
C PRO A 134 -14.92 2.54 -16.58
N ALA A 135 -15.53 3.71 -16.77
CA ALA A 135 -15.49 4.79 -15.82
C ALA A 135 -16.04 4.27 -14.48
N GLU A 136 -15.23 4.41 -13.43
CA GLU A 136 -15.60 4.34 -12.01
C GLU A 136 -16.81 3.44 -11.66
N SER A 137 -16.56 2.21 -11.21
CA SER A 137 -17.44 1.69 -10.17
C SER A 137 -17.07 2.44 -8.89
N LYS A 138 -17.90 3.40 -8.47
CA LYS A 138 -17.97 3.79 -7.07
C LYS A 138 -18.37 2.53 -6.28
N SER A 139 -17.40 1.71 -5.91
CA SER A 139 -17.56 0.92 -4.71
C SER A 139 -17.50 1.94 -3.59
N ASP A 140 -18.65 2.27 -3.01
CA ASP A 140 -18.65 2.85 -1.67
C ASP A 140 -17.81 1.89 -0.82
N GLU A 141 -16.68 2.39 -0.32
CA GLU A 141 -15.78 1.65 0.53
C GLU A 141 -16.61 1.11 1.71
N PRO A 142 -16.71 -0.21 1.92
CA PRO A 142 -17.09 -0.67 3.24
C PRO A 142 -15.92 -0.30 4.14
N ALA A 143 -16.13 0.71 4.99
CA ALA A 143 -15.19 1.00 6.06
C ALA A 143 -15.10 -0.24 6.96
N VAL A 144 -14.03 -1.01 6.82
CA VAL A 144 -13.74 -2.18 7.66
C VAL A 144 -12.95 -1.69 8.86
N PHE A 145 -13.65 -1.51 9.98
CA PHE A 145 -13.07 -1.12 11.26
C PHE A 145 -12.50 -2.35 11.97
N LEU A 146 -11.18 -2.42 12.09
CA LEU A 146 -10.49 -3.41 12.92
C LEU A 146 -9.81 -2.68 14.09
N PRO A 147 -10.15 -3.00 15.35
CA PRO A 147 -9.56 -2.32 16.50
C PRO A 147 -8.04 -2.52 16.55
N GLY A 148 -7.30 -1.42 16.74
CA GLY A 148 -5.84 -1.42 16.96
C GLY A 148 -4.95 -1.39 15.72
N HIS A 149 -5.52 -1.16 14.52
CA HIS A 149 -4.76 -1.14 13.25
C HIS A 149 -4.61 0.26 12.61
N GLY A 150 -4.98 1.34 13.31
CA GLY A 150 -4.83 2.71 12.80
C GLY A 150 -5.72 3.04 11.57
N ASN A 151 -6.72 2.20 11.31
CA ASN A 151 -7.81 2.43 10.34
C ASN A 151 -9.11 2.84 11.05
N ASP A 152 -9.04 3.19 12.32
CA ASP A 152 -10.12 3.95 12.93
C ASP A 152 -10.31 5.22 12.08
N PRO A 153 -11.55 5.64 11.77
CA PRO A 153 -11.81 6.88 11.08
C PRO A 153 -11.05 7.90 11.87
N GLU A 154 -10.11 8.59 11.21
CA GLU A 154 -9.52 9.77 11.81
C GLU A 154 -10.73 10.55 12.32
N PRO A 155 -10.89 10.76 13.64
CA PRO A 155 -11.74 11.87 14.01
C PRO A 155 -11.15 13.02 13.22
N GLU A 156 -11.97 13.76 12.49
CA GLU A 156 -11.61 15.08 11.96
C GLU A 156 -11.37 16.00 13.18
N ALA A 157 -10.48 15.58 14.08
CA ALA A 157 -9.95 16.31 15.17
C ALA A 157 -9.12 17.39 14.49
N PRO A 158 -9.46 18.66 14.71
CA PRO A 158 -8.74 19.76 14.09
C PRO A 158 -7.26 19.60 14.40
N ARG A 159 -6.41 19.65 13.36
CA ARG A 159 -4.96 19.63 13.52
C ARG A 159 -4.56 20.66 14.56
N LEU A 160 -3.64 20.30 15.43
CA LEU A 160 -3.16 21.17 16.50
C LEU A 160 -2.63 22.50 15.92
N GLU A 161 -3.36 23.59 16.13
CA GLU A 161 -2.96 24.92 15.69
C GLU A 161 -1.76 25.43 16.50
N ALA A 162 -0.90 26.22 15.85
CA ALA A 162 0.26 26.83 16.50
C ALA A 162 -0.19 27.75 17.66
N GLY A 163 0.23 27.42 18.88
CA GLY A 163 -0.14 28.12 20.12
C GLY A 163 -1.20 27.39 20.97
N ALA A 164 -1.92 26.41 20.42
CA ALA A 164 -2.89 25.61 21.15
C ALA A 164 -2.20 24.65 22.15
N PRO A 165 -2.76 24.47 23.38
CA PRO A 165 -2.20 23.59 24.39
C PRO A 165 -2.27 22.12 23.98
N ILE A 166 -1.25 21.35 24.38
CA ILE A 166 -1.22 19.91 24.24
C ILE A 166 -2.15 19.29 25.29
N THR A 167 -3.06 18.43 24.86
CA THR A 167 -4.00 17.68 25.70
C THR A 167 -3.75 16.17 25.60
N PRO A 168 -4.28 15.35 26.51
CA PRO A 168 -4.21 13.89 26.42
C PRO A 168 -4.71 13.32 25.09
N ASP A 169 -5.70 13.96 24.48
CA ASP A 169 -6.33 13.54 23.22
C ASP A 169 -5.61 14.06 21.98
N THR A 170 -4.58 14.89 22.13
CA THR A 170 -3.83 15.43 20.99
C THR A 170 -3.04 14.32 20.31
N ILE A 171 -3.10 14.26 18.97
CA ILE A 171 -2.38 13.28 18.16
C ILE A 171 -0.88 13.57 18.17
N ILE A 172 -0.06 12.52 18.34
CA ILE A 172 1.40 12.65 18.47
C ILE A 172 2.03 13.27 17.23
N ARG A 173 1.55 12.91 16.03
CA ARG A 173 1.97 13.52 14.75
C ARG A 173 1.84 15.03 14.78
N ASP A 174 0.68 15.53 15.21
CA ASP A 174 0.40 16.97 15.24
C ASP A 174 1.27 17.68 16.31
N ILE A 175 1.58 17.02 17.42
CA ILE A 175 2.51 17.55 18.43
C ILE A 175 3.92 17.70 17.85
N VAL A 176 4.42 16.66 17.16
CA VAL A 176 5.77 16.63 16.58
C VAL A 176 5.91 17.63 15.43
N ASP A 177 4.89 17.73 14.58
CA ASP A 177 4.87 18.64 13.43
C ASP A 177 4.73 20.11 13.88
N THR A 178 3.88 20.39 14.88
CA THR A 178 3.64 21.76 15.36
C THR A 178 4.70 22.23 16.36
N TYR A 179 5.24 21.34 17.20
CA TYR A 179 6.24 21.67 18.23
C TYR A 179 7.46 20.74 18.20
N PRO A 180 8.35 20.83 17.19
CA PRO A 180 9.51 19.93 17.05
C PRO A 180 10.46 19.92 18.26
N ASN A 181 10.46 20.99 19.06
CA ASN A 181 11.24 21.12 20.29
C ASN A 181 10.80 20.16 21.42
N VAL A 182 9.61 19.55 21.33
CA VAL A 182 9.13 18.60 22.36
C VAL A 182 9.55 17.16 22.08
N VAL A 183 10.12 16.87 20.90
CA VAL A 183 10.57 15.53 20.48
C VAL A 183 11.47 14.83 21.52
N PRO A 184 12.46 15.51 22.17
CA PRO A 184 13.29 14.87 23.18
C PRO A 184 12.49 14.33 24.39
N VAL A 185 11.37 14.97 24.74
CA VAL A 185 10.50 14.52 25.83
C VAL A 185 9.80 13.22 25.45
N LEU A 186 9.29 13.12 24.22
CA LEU A 186 8.67 11.91 23.68
C LEU A 186 9.69 10.76 23.55
N GLN A 187 10.92 11.06 23.13
CA GLN A 187 12.00 10.07 23.07
C GLN A 187 12.39 9.55 24.46
N SER A 188 12.29 10.38 25.50
CA SER A 188 12.62 9.97 26.88
C SER A 188 11.71 8.88 27.44
N ILE A 189 10.50 8.71 26.87
CA ILE A 189 9.57 7.64 27.24
C ILE A 189 9.66 6.41 26.31
N GLY A 190 10.64 6.37 25.41
CA GLY A 190 10.87 5.26 24.49
C GLY A 190 10.31 5.45 23.09
N MET A 191 9.74 6.62 22.77
CA MET A 191 9.26 6.92 21.42
C MET A 191 10.39 7.44 20.52
N GLY A 192 11.29 6.55 20.09
CA GLY A 192 12.42 6.87 19.21
C GLY A 192 12.06 6.98 17.72
N CYS A 193 10.94 6.36 17.30
CA CYS A 193 10.55 6.19 15.90
C CYS A 193 9.49 7.20 15.42
N LEU A 194 9.53 8.44 15.93
CA LEU A 194 8.53 9.49 15.67
C LEU A 194 8.49 10.00 14.21
N GLY A 195 9.29 9.45 13.31
CA GLY A 195 9.25 9.75 11.87
C GLY A 195 8.37 8.81 11.04
N CYS A 196 7.83 7.75 11.64
CA CYS A 196 6.96 6.78 10.94
C CYS A 196 5.49 7.12 11.20
N PRO A 197 4.62 7.21 10.16
CA PRO A 197 3.19 7.47 10.35
C PRO A 197 2.50 6.46 11.27
N SER A 198 2.93 5.20 11.26
CA SER A 198 2.39 4.16 12.13
C SER A 198 2.74 4.33 13.61
N SER A 199 3.74 5.17 13.94
CA SER A 199 4.22 5.42 15.30
C SER A 199 3.70 6.73 15.89
N THR A 200 2.99 7.54 15.10
CA THR A 200 2.52 8.88 15.49
C THR A 200 1.04 9.11 15.26
N ALA A 201 0.32 8.12 14.71
CA ALA A 201 -1.11 8.18 14.39
C ALA A 201 -2.02 7.80 15.57
N GLU A 202 -1.54 7.94 16.81
CA GLU A 202 -2.30 7.67 18.03
C GLU A 202 -2.34 8.90 18.95
N PRO A 203 -3.37 9.02 19.80
CA PRO A 203 -3.43 10.09 20.79
C PRO A 203 -2.39 9.89 21.90
N LEU A 204 -1.99 10.99 22.54
CA LEU A 204 -0.96 11.00 23.56
C LEU A 204 -1.29 10.08 24.76
N TRP A 205 -2.55 9.96 25.16
CA TRP A 205 -2.97 9.07 26.25
C TRP A 205 -2.70 7.60 25.94
N GLN A 206 -2.93 7.18 24.69
CA GLN A 206 -2.75 5.79 24.27
C GLN A 206 -1.27 5.41 24.28
N ALA A 207 -0.42 6.29 23.74
CA ALA A 207 1.03 6.09 23.84
C ALA A 207 1.52 6.11 25.29
N ALA A 208 1.00 7.00 26.13
CA ALA A 208 1.37 7.02 27.54
C ALA A 208 1.02 5.70 28.25
N GLU A 209 -0.14 5.10 27.95
CA GLU A 209 -0.55 3.79 28.46
C GLU A 209 0.39 2.67 28.01
N ILE A 210 0.70 2.59 26.72
CA ILE A 210 1.63 1.59 26.15
C ILE A 210 3.01 1.68 26.80
N HIS A 211 3.48 2.90 27.06
CA HIS A 211 4.79 3.16 27.65
C HIS A 211 4.79 3.19 29.18
N GLY A 212 3.65 2.91 29.83
CA GLY A 212 3.53 2.83 31.29
C GLY A 212 3.77 4.17 32.00
N VAL A 213 3.46 5.29 31.34
CA VAL A 213 3.64 6.65 31.86
C VAL A 213 2.28 7.29 32.15
N ASN A 214 2.20 8.09 33.21
CA ASN A 214 0.99 8.87 33.48
C ASN A 214 0.84 9.97 32.41
N VAL A 215 -0.29 9.96 31.69
CA VAL A 215 -0.57 10.92 30.60
C VAL A 215 -0.54 12.37 31.06
N TYR A 216 -1.00 12.68 32.28
CA TYR A 216 -1.04 14.06 32.78
C TYR A 216 0.37 14.57 33.11
N ASP A 217 1.25 13.72 33.63
CA ASP A 217 2.66 14.06 33.85
C ASP A 217 3.39 14.28 32.51
N LEU A 218 3.06 13.47 31.50
CA LEU A 218 3.59 13.61 30.15
C LEU A 218 3.14 14.93 29.50
N VAL A 219 1.85 15.25 29.60
CA VAL A 219 1.30 16.54 29.13
C VAL A 219 2.01 17.71 29.81
N GLN A 220 2.25 17.67 31.13
CA GLN A 220 2.97 18.74 31.82
C GLN A 220 4.40 18.91 31.31
N LYS A 221 5.13 17.82 31.07
CA LYS A 221 6.49 17.86 30.50
C LYS A 221 6.49 18.42 29.09
N LEU A 222 5.55 18.00 28.25
CA LEU A 222 5.40 18.49 26.88
C LEU A 222 5.01 19.96 26.85
N GLU A 223 4.10 20.40 27.70
CA GLU A 223 3.72 21.81 27.84
C GLU A 223 4.87 22.67 28.35
N THR A 224 5.70 22.14 29.25
CA THR A 224 6.89 22.82 29.74
C THR A 224 7.92 22.98 28.62
N ALA A 225 8.18 21.93 27.85
CA ALA A 225 9.06 21.98 26.68
C ALA A 225 8.50 22.88 25.57
N ARG A 226 7.17 22.87 25.35
CA ARG A 226 6.48 23.73 24.39
C ARG A 226 6.64 25.22 24.74
N LYS A 227 6.44 25.58 26.02
CA LYS A 227 6.53 26.96 26.54
C LYS A 227 7.98 27.41 26.80
N GLY A 228 8.95 26.51 26.70
CA GLY A 228 10.34 26.79 27.03
C GLY A 228 11.33 26.08 26.10
N ALA A 229 11.87 26.84 25.15
CA ALA A 229 13.27 27.24 25.21
C ALA A 229 13.32 28.71 25.68
#